data_AF-A0A847VZS1-F1
#
_entry.id   AF-A0A847VZS1-F1
#
_cell.length_a   1.000
_cell.length_b   1.000
_cell.length_c   1.000
_cell.angle_alpha   90.00
_cell.angle_beta   90.00
_cell.angle_gamma   90.00
#
_symmetry.space_group_name_H-M   'P 1'
#
loop_
_entity.id
_entity.type
_entity.pdbx_description
1 polymer ?
#
loop_
_entity_poly.entity_id
_entity_poly.type
_entity_poly.pdbx_seq_one_letter_code
_entity_poly.pdbx_strand_id
1 'polypeptide(L)'
;MSKKTVTVAKTIGFCFGVDRAIKICEKLAGEGKNVFTLGPIIHNSEVVRELEKKGIVAIDSLEEAGEGTVVIRSHGVPPSVYETAEKLKIDYEDATCPV
;
A
#
# COMPACT_ATOMS: atom_id res chain seq x y z
N MET A 1 -17.28 -29.80 -31.04
CA MET A 1 -16.35 -28.93 -30.27
C MET A 1 -16.07 -29.60 -28.94
N SER A 2 -14.81 -29.80 -28.56
CA SER A 2 -14.46 -30.41 -27.26
C SER A 2 -14.78 -29.44 -26.11
N LYS A 3 -15.41 -29.93 -25.04
CA LYS A 3 -15.80 -29.13 -23.87
C LYS A 3 -14.55 -28.77 -23.07
N LYS A 4 -14.18 -27.49 -23.06
CA LYS A 4 -13.07 -27.00 -22.22
C LYS A 4 -13.55 -26.88 -20.77
N THR A 5 -12.75 -27.36 -19.84
CA THR A 5 -12.97 -27.24 -18.39
C THR A 5 -11.98 -26.24 -17.80
N VAL A 6 -12.47 -25.38 -16.92
CA VAL A 6 -11.66 -24.45 -16.11
C VAL A 6 -11.70 -24.94 -14.67
N THR A 7 -10.54 -25.12 -14.06
CA THR A 7 -10.40 -25.54 -12.66
C THR A 7 -9.72 -24.41 -11.88
N VAL A 8 -10.30 -24.06 -10.73
CA VAL A 8 -9.76 -23.02 -9.85
C VAL A 8 -9.05 -23.67 -8.66
N ALA A 9 -7.96 -23.06 -8.20
CA ALA A 9 -7.24 -23.51 -7.02
C ALA A 9 -8.10 -23.41 -5.75
N LYS A 10 -7.78 -24.21 -4.72
CA LYS A 10 -8.46 -24.19 -3.42
C LYS A 10 -8.38 -22.82 -2.74
N THR A 11 -7.26 -22.11 -2.93
CA THR A 11 -7.02 -20.75 -2.41
C THR A 11 -6.38 -19.93 -3.52
N ILE A 12 -6.89 -18.73 -3.73
CA ILE A 12 -6.40 -17.77 -4.73
C ILE A 12 -6.72 -16.36 -4.24
N GLY A 13 -5.87 -15.38 -4.56
CA GLY A 13 -6.07 -13.98 -4.21
C GLY A 13 -5.03 -13.45 -3.24
N PHE A 14 -5.42 -12.49 -2.40
CA PHE A 14 -4.52 -11.81 -1.48
C PHE A 14 -4.03 -12.71 -0.36
N CYS A 15 -2.73 -12.64 -0.08
CA CYS A 15 -2.18 -13.16 1.16
C CYS A 15 -2.45 -12.18 2.31
N PHE A 16 -2.18 -12.62 3.54
CA PHE A 16 -2.30 -11.79 4.73
C PHE A 16 -1.57 -10.44 4.62
N GLY A 17 -0.33 -10.42 4.12
CA GLY A 17 0.46 -9.19 4.00
C GLY A 17 -0.16 -8.17 3.05
N VAL A 18 -0.67 -8.64 1.90
CA VAL A 18 -1.35 -7.79 0.91
C VAL A 18 -2.66 -7.23 1.49
N ASP A 19 -3.49 -8.09 2.10
CA ASP A 19 -4.75 -7.67 2.71
C ASP A 19 -4.54 -6.67 3.85
N ARG A 20 -3.53 -6.90 4.71
CA ARG A 20 -3.13 -5.97 5.77
C ARG A 20 -2.74 -4.61 5.20
N ALA A 21 -1.90 -4.58 4.16
CA ALA A 21 -1.40 -3.32 3.60
C ALA A 21 -2.50 -2.46 2.97
N ILE A 22 -3.44 -3.09 2.27
CA ILE A 22 -4.62 -2.39 1.71
C ILE A 22 -5.49 -1.84 2.84
N LYS A 23 -5.78 -2.66 3.87
CA LYS A 23 -6.63 -2.24 5.00
C LYS A 23 -6.04 -1.08 5.80
N ILE A 24 -4.72 -1.02 5.95
CA ILE A 24 -4.05 0.12 6.59
C ILE A 24 -4.34 1.41 5.83
N CYS A 25 -4.17 1.40 4.50
CA CYS A 25 -4.43 2.57 3.67
C CYS A 25 -5.89 3.01 3.77
N GLU A 26 -6.83 2.07 3.60
CA GLU A 26 -8.26 2.36 3.66
C GLU A 26 -8.72 2.83 5.04
N LYS A 27 -8.15 2.28 6.11
CA LYS A 27 -8.44 2.72 7.48
C LYS A 27 -8.01 4.18 7.68
N LEU A 28 -6.77 4.53 7.34
CA LEU A 28 -6.26 5.89 7.51
C LEU A 28 -7.05 6.90 6.66
N ALA A 29 -7.41 6.52 5.43
CA ALA A 29 -8.26 7.35 4.58
C ALA A 29 -9.67 7.52 5.18
N GLY A 30 -10.24 6.46 5.77
CA GLY A 30 -11.51 6.51 6.49
C GLY A 30 -11.49 7.36 7.76
N GLU A 31 -10.32 7.58 8.36
CA GLU A 31 -10.10 8.53 9.46
C GLU A 31 -10.02 10.00 8.98
N GLY A 32 -10.12 10.25 7.67
CA GLY A 32 -10.05 11.59 7.08
C GLY A 32 -8.63 12.10 6.85
N LYS A 33 -7.62 11.23 6.95
CA LYS A 33 -6.23 11.60 6.66
C LYS A 33 -5.99 11.67 5.15
N ASN A 34 -5.12 12.58 4.73
CA ASN A 34 -4.53 12.51 3.38
C ASN A 34 -3.49 11.40 3.40
N VAL A 35 -3.72 10.32 2.64
CA VAL A 35 -2.89 9.12 2.68
C VAL A 35 -2.11 8.99 1.38
N PHE A 36 -0.80 8.78 1.50
CA PHE A 36 0.07 8.49 0.39
C PHE A 36 0.78 7.16 0.61
N THR A 37 1.16 6.47 -0.45
CA THR A 37 2.01 5.27 -0.36
C THR A 37 3.37 5.58 -0.97
N LEU A 38 4.47 5.22 -0.30
CA LEU A 38 5.81 5.48 -0.87
C LEU A 38 6.11 4.46 -1.98
N GLY A 39 5.74 4.80 -3.21
CA GLY A 39 5.59 3.89 -4.33
C GLY A 39 4.32 3.02 -4.23
N PRO A 40 4.12 2.06 -5.16
CA PRO A 40 2.94 1.19 -5.15
C PRO A 40 2.85 0.35 -3.88
N ILE A 41 1.74 0.42 -3.13
CA ILE A 41 1.55 -0.38 -1.89
C ILE A 41 1.85 -1.87 -2.08
N ILE A 42 1.48 -2.41 -3.26
CA ILE A 42 1.73 -3.76 -3.75
C ILE A 42 2.00 -3.75 -5.26
N HIS A 43 2.53 -4.85 -5.81
CA HIS A 43 2.75 -5.01 -7.26
C HIS A 43 1.49 -5.46 -8.02
N ASN A 44 0.41 -4.68 -7.92
CA ASN A 44 -0.81 -4.90 -8.70
C ASN A 44 -1.38 -3.54 -9.15
N SER A 45 -1.28 -3.26 -10.45
CA SER A 45 -1.68 -1.96 -11.01
C SER A 45 -3.18 -1.70 -10.93
N GLU A 46 -4.01 -2.76 -10.93
CA GLU A 46 -5.45 -2.61 -10.76
C GLU A 46 -5.78 -2.15 -9.35
N VAL A 47 -5.19 -2.80 -8.33
CA VAL A 47 -5.37 -2.40 -6.93
C VAL A 47 -4.86 -0.99 -6.68
N VAL A 48 -3.70 -0.63 -7.23
CA VAL A 48 -3.15 0.73 -7.10
C VAL A 48 -4.11 1.78 -7.69
N ARG A 49 -4.68 1.53 -8.87
CA ARG A 49 -5.68 2.43 -9.47
C ARG A 49 -6.96 2.52 -8.64
N GLU A 50 -7.41 1.43 -8.03
CA GLU A 50 -8.60 1.46 -7.16
C GLU A 50 -8.34 2.25 -5.87
N LEU A 51 -7.12 2.21 -5.32
CA LEU A 51 -6.72 3.04 -4.18
C LEU A 51 -6.62 4.52 -4.56
N GLU A 52 -6.08 4.83 -5.75
CA GLU A 52 -6.00 6.19 -6.26
C GLU A 52 -7.38 6.84 -6.42
N LYS A 53 -8.37 6.08 -6.92
CA LYS A 53 -9.78 6.53 -6.97
C LYS A 53 -10.37 6.83 -5.59
N LYS A 54 -9.82 6.25 -4.52
CA LYS A 54 -10.18 6.52 -3.12
C LYS A 54 -9.34 7.66 -2.51
N GLY A 55 -8.52 8.35 -3.30
CA GLY A 55 -7.65 9.44 -2.85
C GLY A 55 -6.34 8.98 -2.21
N ILE A 56 -6.00 7.68 -2.28
CA ILE A 56 -4.75 7.14 -1.77
C ILE A 56 -3.76 7.06 -2.92
N VAL A 57 -2.83 8.00 -2.98
CA VAL A 57 -1.94 8.20 -4.14
C VAL A 57 -0.54 7.67 -3.84
N ALA A 58 0.07 6.99 -4.82
CA ALA A 58 1.47 6.60 -4.73
C ALA A 58 2.39 7.79 -5.06
N ILE A 59 3.39 8.03 -4.21
CA ILE A 59 4.40 9.10 -4.36
C ILE A 59 5.79 8.51 -4.47
N ASP A 60 6.72 9.19 -5.12
CA ASP A 60 8.08 8.68 -5.34
C ASP A 60 9.05 9.09 -4.21
N SER A 61 8.72 10.13 -3.46
CA SER A 61 9.52 10.67 -2.34
C SER A 61 8.64 11.04 -1.15
N LEU A 62 9.23 11.10 0.06
CA LEU A 62 8.49 11.39 1.29
C LEU A 62 7.95 12.83 1.30
N GLU A 63 8.71 13.75 0.73
CA GLU A 63 8.46 15.18 0.69
C GLU A 63 7.18 15.54 -0.07
N GLU A 64 6.77 14.71 -1.03
CA GLU A 64 5.52 14.87 -1.78
C GLU A 64 4.27 14.72 -0.90
N ALA A 65 4.38 14.08 0.26
CA ALA A 65 3.23 13.87 1.16
C ALA A 65 2.75 15.16 1.83
N GLY A 66 3.60 16.20 1.95
CA GLY A 66 3.27 17.41 2.69
C GLY A 66 2.84 17.11 4.13
N GLU A 67 1.62 17.51 4.50
CA GLU A 67 1.01 17.22 5.81
C GLU A 67 0.26 15.87 5.85
N GLY A 68 0.37 15.05 4.81
CA GLY A 68 -0.25 13.73 4.73
C GLY A 68 0.54 12.64 5.47
N THR A 69 -0.12 11.51 5.67
CA THR A 69 0.48 10.30 6.23
C THR A 69 0.98 9.39 5.12
N VAL A 70 2.24 8.95 5.22
CA VAL A 70 2.84 8.01 4.27
C VAL A 70 2.71 6.57 4.77
N VAL A 71 2.20 5.68 3.94
CA VAL A 71 2.17 4.24 4.21
C VAL A 71 3.36 3.58 3.53
N ILE A 72 4.19 2.92 4.33
CA ILE A 72 5.32 2.13 3.84
C ILE A 72 4.80 0.85 3.21
N ARG A 73 5.36 0.45 2.07
CA ARG A 73 4.86 -0.65 1.24
C ARG A 73 4.98 -2.01 1.91
N SER A 74 4.19 -2.99 1.45
CA SER A 74 4.21 -4.37 1.99
C SER A 74 5.57 -5.06 1.89
N HIS A 75 6.44 -4.61 0.98
CA HIS A 75 7.79 -5.16 0.75
C HIS A 75 8.87 -4.41 1.54
N GLY A 76 8.49 -3.41 2.34
CA GLY A 76 9.40 -2.59 3.12
C GLY A 76 10.19 -1.56 2.32
N VAL A 77 11.06 -0.87 3.06
CA VAL A 77 11.97 0.17 2.58
C VAL A 77 13.30 0.09 3.35
N PRO A 78 14.40 0.68 2.82
CA PRO A 78 15.65 0.76 3.56
C PRO A 78 15.51 1.53 4.88
N PRO A 79 16.31 1.22 5.92
CA PRO A 79 16.30 1.93 7.22
C PRO A 79 16.41 3.46 7.10
N SER A 80 17.19 3.94 6.13
CA SER A 80 17.39 5.37 5.87
C SER A 80 16.10 6.11 5.53
N VAL A 81 15.07 5.42 5.01
CA VAL A 81 13.77 6.04 4.72
C VAL A 81 13.03 6.40 6.01
N TYR A 82 13.05 5.53 7.01
CA TYR A 82 12.45 5.80 8.33
C TYR A 82 13.19 6.95 9.02
N GLU A 83 14.52 6.97 8.98
CA GLU A 83 15.31 8.08 9.52
C GLU A 83 14.98 9.41 8.84
N THR A 84 14.78 9.42 7.52
CA THR A 84 14.38 10.62 6.78
C THR A 84 12.97 11.06 7.18
N ALA A 85 12.01 10.14 7.28
CA ALA A 85 10.65 10.47 7.73
C ALA A 85 10.65 11.09 9.13
N GLU A 86 11.41 10.53 10.07
CA GLU A 86 11.58 11.08 11.43
C GLU A 86 12.24 12.47 11.42
N LYS A 87 13.32 12.64 10.65
CA LYS A 87 14.03 13.94 10.52
C LYS A 87 13.12 15.03 9.94
N LEU A 88 12.31 14.68 8.95
CA LEU A 88 11.37 15.58 8.29
C LEU A 88 10.04 15.74 9.05
N LYS A 89 9.84 14.98 10.13
CA LYS A 89 8.58 14.92 10.90
C LYS A 89 7.38 14.56 10.04
N ILE A 90 7.57 13.64 9.11
CA ILE A 90 6.52 13.11 8.24
C ILE A 90 5.89 11.93 8.98
N ASP A 91 4.56 12.00 9.16
CA ASP A 91 3.81 10.89 9.73
C ASP A 91 3.82 9.70 8.79
N TYR A 92 4.11 8.51 9.33
CA TYR A 92 4.08 7.28 8.54
C TYR A 92 3.48 6.10 9.30
N GLU A 93 2.94 5.14 8.54
CA GLU A 93 2.46 3.86 9.05
C GLU A 93 3.12 2.72 8.27
N ASP A 94 3.64 1.72 8.98
CA ASP A 94 4.41 0.64 8.37
C ASP A 94 3.53 -0.56 7.98
N ALA A 95 3.26 -0.67 6.67
CA ALA A 95 2.53 -1.81 6.12
C ALA A 95 3.42 -2.98 5.70
N THR A 96 4.73 -2.96 6.00
CA THR A 96 5.66 -4.07 5.72
C THR A 96 5.09 -5.39 6.24
N CYS A 97 5.18 -6.41 5.38
CA CYS A 97 4.71 -7.75 5.70
C CYS A 97 5.60 -8.36 6.80
N PRO A 98 5.04 -8.89 7.90
CA PRO A 98 5.84 -9.40 9.03
C PRO A 98 6.36 -10.83 8.83
N VAL A 99 6.24 -11.37 7.61
CA VAL A 99 6.67 -12.74 7.25
C VAL A 99 7.76 -12.72 6.20
#